data_AF-S0F9E4-F1
#
_entry.id   AF-S0F9E4-F1
#
_cell.length_a   1.000
_cell.length_b   1.000
_cell.length_c   1.000
_cell.angle_alpha   90.00
_cell.angle_beta   90.00
_cell.angle_gamma   90.00
#
_symmetry.space_group_name_H-M   'P 1'
#
loop_
_entity.id
_entity.type
_entity.pdbx_description
1 polymer ?
#
loop_
_entity_poly.entity_id
_entity_poly.type
_entity_poly.pdbx_seq_one_letter_code
_entity_poly.pdbx_strand_id
1 'polypeptide(L)'
;CILWHQGESDNISNTSEENYIRMFETIREVFRSRGINSPIGVAVASYHPYCVNENEGNDPAIRNAQKKLAKKYDDIFEGPDTDKLNKAFQRGDGVHFSEKGQETHAAGWLKAIKKNCF
;
A
#
# COMPACT_ATOMS: atom_id res chain seq x y z
N CYS A 1 -9.31 -7.97 10.06
CA CYS A 1 -8.59 -6.87 9.40
C CYS A 1 -8.83 -6.90 7.90
N ILE A 2 -8.76 -5.74 7.26
CA ILE A 2 -8.76 -5.58 5.80
C ILE A 2 -7.31 -5.26 5.40
N LEU A 3 -6.76 -5.94 4.40
CA LEU A 3 -5.40 -5.70 3.92
C LEU A 3 -5.48 -5.01 2.55
N TRP A 4 -5.08 -3.74 2.49
CA TRP A 4 -5.10 -2.94 1.27
C TRP A 4 -3.70 -2.84 0.69
N HIS A 5 -3.53 -3.37 -0.52
CA HIS A 5 -2.31 -3.26 -1.32
C HIS A 5 -2.68 -2.67 -2.68
N GLN A 6 -2.41 -1.39 -2.86
CA GLN A 6 -2.63 -0.67 -4.12
C GLN A 6 -1.87 0.66 -4.08
N GLY A 7 -1.41 1.12 -5.24
CA GLY A 7 -0.94 2.49 -5.49
C GLY A 7 0.00 2.59 -6.70
N GLU A 8 0.42 1.47 -7.27
CA GLU A 8 1.27 1.41 -8.47
C GLU A 8 0.62 2.08 -9.70
N SER A 9 -0.70 1.93 -9.87
CA SER A 9 -1.42 2.61 -10.95
C SER A 9 -1.64 4.11 -10.70
N ASP A 10 -1.70 4.53 -9.44
CA ASP A 10 -1.79 5.94 -9.06
C ASP A 10 -0.48 6.70 -9.32
N ASN A 11 0.66 6.02 -9.16
CA ASN A 11 1.96 6.52 -9.61
C ASN A 11 1.94 6.82 -11.13
N ILE A 12 1.50 5.84 -11.94
CA ILE A 12 1.38 6.05 -13.40
C ILE A 12 0.40 7.17 -13.75
N SER A 13 -0.64 7.34 -12.94
CA SER A 13 -1.67 8.36 -13.15
C SER A 13 -1.27 9.74 -12.60
N ASN A 14 -0.10 9.87 -11.96
CA ASN A 14 0.33 11.07 -11.23
C ASN A 14 -0.74 11.58 -10.23
N THR A 15 -1.37 10.65 -9.51
CA THR A 15 -2.38 11.00 -8.52
C THR A 15 -1.73 11.79 -7.37
N SER A 16 -2.29 12.94 -7.01
CA SER A 16 -1.78 13.73 -5.89
C SER A 16 -2.03 13.06 -4.53
N GLU A 17 -1.23 13.41 -3.52
CA GLU A 17 -1.39 12.93 -2.14
C GLU A 17 -2.83 13.15 -1.65
N GLU A 18 -3.39 14.34 -1.86
CA GLU A 18 -4.74 14.70 -1.42
C GLU A 18 -5.82 13.87 -2.10
N ASN A 19 -5.66 13.61 -3.41
CA ASN A 19 -6.63 12.81 -4.16
C ASN A 19 -6.59 11.35 -3.73
N TYR A 20 -5.41 10.76 -3.54
CA TYR A 20 -5.28 9.39 -3.05
C TYR A 20 -5.95 9.23 -1.68
N ILE A 21 -5.68 10.16 -0.75
CA ILE A 21 -6.31 10.17 0.59
C ILE A 21 -7.84 10.24 0.47
N ARG A 22 -8.37 11.20 -0.31
CA ARG A 22 -9.82 11.39 -0.49
C ARG A 22 -10.50 10.15 -1.07
N MET A 23 -9.89 9.52 -2.07
CA MET A 23 -10.43 8.30 -2.69
C MET A 23 -10.39 7.12 -1.72
N PHE A 24 -9.31 6.95 -0.97
CA PHE A 24 -9.23 5.92 0.06
C PHE A 24 -10.25 6.14 1.19
N GLU A 25 -10.44 7.39 1.64
CA GLU A 25 -11.44 7.74 2.66
C GLU A 25 -12.85 7.37 2.21
N THR A 26 -13.17 7.51 0.92
CA THR A 26 -14.45 7.05 0.35
C THR A 26 -14.61 5.54 0.49
N ILE A 27 -13.56 4.75 0.22
CA ILE A 27 -13.58 3.29 0.39
C ILE A 27 -13.77 2.92 1.87
N ARG A 28 -13.03 3.59 2.77
CA ARG A 28 -13.18 3.40 4.22
C ARG A 28 -14.60 3.70 4.67
N GLU A 29 -15.20 4.80 4.22
CA GLU A 29 -16.57 5.18 4.56
C GLU A 29 -17.59 4.14 4.10
N VAL A 30 -17.41 3.54 2.92
CA VAL A 30 -18.26 2.43 2.45
C VAL A 30 -18.16 1.22 3.37
N PHE A 31 -16.98 0.86 3.87
CA PHE A 31 -16.86 -0.21 4.87
C PHE A 31 -17.59 0.13 6.17
N ARG A 32 -17.38 1.34 6.69
CA ARG A 32 -17.98 1.77 7.97
C ARG A 32 -19.51 1.88 7.89
N SER A 33 -20.06 2.40 6.78
CA SER A 33 -21.51 2.49 6.57
C SER A 33 -22.19 1.11 6.47
N ARG A 34 -21.44 0.06 6.12
CA ARG A 34 -21.92 -1.33 6.10
C ARG A 34 -21.66 -2.09 7.41
N GLY A 35 -21.26 -1.40 8.48
CA GLY A 35 -20.98 -1.98 9.79
C GLY A 35 -19.69 -2.81 9.85
N ILE A 36 -18.83 -2.74 8.83
CA ILE A 36 -17.53 -3.41 8.83
C ILE A 36 -16.57 -2.52 9.62
N ASN A 37 -16.27 -2.89 10.87
CA ASN A 37 -15.40 -2.13 11.78
C ASN A 37 -13.99 -2.74 11.94
N SER A 38 -13.64 -3.75 11.12
CA SER A 38 -12.28 -4.28 11.09
C SER A 38 -11.25 -3.18 10.81
N PRO A 39 -10.09 -3.17 11.50
CA PRO A 39 -9.04 -2.22 11.17
C PRO A 39 -8.45 -2.53 9.79
N ILE A 40 -8.00 -1.48 9.11
CA ILE A 40 -7.52 -1.53 7.73
C ILE A 40 -6.00 -1.35 7.72
N GLY A 41 -5.27 -2.35 7.25
CA GLY A 41 -3.85 -2.23 6.98
C GLY A 41 -3.64 -1.63 5.60
N VAL A 42 -2.83 -0.57 5.49
CA VAL A 42 -2.46 0.05 4.21
C VAL A 42 -0.99 -0.21 3.95
N ALA A 43 -0.67 -1.02 2.94
CA ALA A 43 0.70 -1.21 2.49
C ALA A 43 1.27 0.10 1.92
N VAL A 44 2.58 0.27 2.02
CA VAL A 44 3.29 1.27 1.23
C VAL A 44 3.64 0.62 -0.11
N ALA A 45 2.93 1.03 -1.15
CA ALA A 45 2.94 0.41 -2.47
C ALA A 45 2.70 1.49 -3.53
N SER A 46 3.77 2.00 -4.13
CA SER A 46 3.70 2.94 -5.25
C SER A 46 4.67 2.60 -6.38
N TYR A 47 5.59 1.66 -6.18
CA TYR A 47 6.60 1.32 -7.18
C TYR A 47 5.99 0.89 -8.53
N HIS A 48 6.43 1.51 -9.62
CA HIS A 48 6.12 1.07 -10.97
C HIS A 48 7.36 1.11 -11.88
N PRO A 49 7.65 0.06 -12.68
CA PRO A 49 8.87 0.00 -13.50
C PRO A 49 8.92 1.05 -14.62
N TYR A 50 7.79 1.61 -15.03
CA TYR A 50 7.76 2.71 -16.01
C TYR A 50 8.16 4.08 -15.42
N CYS A 51 8.22 4.20 -14.09
CA CYS A 51 8.62 5.42 -13.41
C CYS A 51 10.06 5.35 -12.88
N VAL A 52 10.87 4.35 -13.25
CA VAL A 52 12.20 4.11 -12.64
C VAL A 52 13.19 5.27 -12.74
N ASN A 53 13.00 6.15 -13.73
CA ASN A 53 13.81 7.36 -13.89
C ASN A 53 13.48 8.45 -12.85
N GLU A 54 12.41 8.28 -12.08
CA GLU A 54 11.94 9.18 -11.04
C GLU A 54 11.88 8.41 -9.71
N ASN A 55 12.72 8.81 -8.74
CA ASN A 55 12.74 8.23 -7.39
C ASN A 55 12.83 6.69 -7.38
N GLU A 56 13.58 6.10 -8.32
CA GLU A 56 13.73 4.65 -8.49
C GLU A 56 12.40 3.91 -8.69
N GLY A 57 11.41 4.56 -9.31
CA GLY A 57 10.11 3.98 -9.62
C GLY A 57 9.06 4.23 -8.54
N ASN A 58 9.43 4.85 -7.43
CA ASN A 58 8.54 5.07 -6.29
C ASN A 58 7.92 6.47 -6.35
N ASP A 59 6.63 6.59 -6.09
CA ASP A 59 5.97 7.89 -5.98
C ASP A 59 5.97 8.39 -4.52
N PRO A 60 6.65 9.51 -4.20
CA PRO A 60 6.65 10.08 -2.86
C PRO A 60 5.27 10.56 -2.37
N ALA A 61 4.41 11.06 -3.27
CA ALA A 61 3.08 11.55 -2.92
C ALA A 61 2.18 10.39 -2.48
N ILE A 62 2.20 9.27 -3.22
CA ILE A 62 1.42 8.07 -2.87
C ILE A 62 1.96 7.42 -1.58
N ARG A 63 3.29 7.32 -1.43
CA ARG A 63 3.90 6.81 -0.19
C ARG A 63 3.51 7.64 1.03
N ASN A 64 3.53 8.97 0.89
CA ASN A 64 3.14 9.88 1.97
C ASN A 64 1.64 9.75 2.28
N ALA A 65 0.78 9.66 1.25
CA ALA A 65 -0.65 9.46 1.42
C ALA A 65 -0.96 8.20 2.25
N GLN A 66 -0.38 7.06 1.86
CA GLN A 66 -0.54 5.77 2.55
C GLN A 66 -0.12 5.83 4.03
N LYS A 67 1.05 6.44 4.32
CA LYS A 67 1.52 6.62 5.69
C LYS A 67 0.69 7.61 6.49
N LYS A 68 0.22 8.69 5.86
CA LYS A 68 -0.60 9.72 6.49
C LYS A 68 -1.98 9.19 6.87
N LEU A 69 -2.57 8.31 6.07
CA LEU A 69 -3.80 7.59 6.42
C LEU A 69 -3.64 6.80 7.73
N ALA A 70 -2.56 6.01 7.85
CA ALA A 70 -2.26 5.24 9.06
C ALA A 70 -1.96 6.12 10.30
N LYS A 71 -1.43 7.33 10.10
CA LYS A 71 -1.21 8.30 11.18
C LYS A 71 -2.48 9.06 11.58
N LYS A 72 -3.38 9.29 10.62
CA LYS A 72 -4.59 10.14 10.79
C LYS A 72 -5.73 9.40 11.50
N TYR A 73 -5.80 8.08 11.35
CA TYR A 73 -6.95 7.29 11.77
C TYR A 73 -6.53 6.12 12.67
N ASP A 74 -7.16 5.99 13.83
CA ASP A 74 -6.86 4.92 14.80
C ASP A 74 -7.26 3.52 14.31
N ASP A 75 -8.17 3.44 13.33
CA ASP A 75 -8.63 2.20 12.71
C ASP A 75 -7.88 1.84 11.43
N ILE A 76 -6.80 2.57 11.12
CA ILE A 76 -5.87 2.28 10.02
C ILE A 76 -4.48 2.04 10.60
N PHE A 77 -3.79 1.02 10.10
CA PHE A 77 -2.40 0.76 10.47
C PHE A 77 -1.50 0.62 9.24
N GLU A 78 -0.20 0.91 9.40
CA GLU A 78 0.79 0.75 8.34
C GLU A 78 1.08 -0.74 8.08
N GLY A 79 0.93 -1.14 6.83
CA GLY A 79 1.29 -2.45 6.30
C GLY A 79 2.76 -2.55 5.87
N PRO A 80 3.13 -3.59 5.09
CA PRO A 80 4.49 -3.72 4.57
C PRO A 80 4.84 -2.60 3.57
N ASP A 81 6.11 -2.21 3.56
CA ASP A 81 6.69 -1.32 2.52
C ASP A 81 7.22 -2.16 1.37
N THR A 82 6.37 -2.34 0.35
CA THR A 82 6.61 -3.24 -0.77
C THR A 82 7.38 -2.62 -1.92
N ASP A 83 7.54 -1.29 -1.93
CA ASP A 83 8.45 -0.58 -2.83
C ASP A 83 9.90 -1.06 -2.66
N LYS A 84 10.24 -1.57 -1.46
CA LYS A 84 11.54 -2.21 -1.19
C LYS A 84 11.75 -3.53 -1.92
N LEU A 85 10.69 -4.12 -2.47
CA LEU A 85 10.74 -5.37 -3.23
C LEU A 85 10.97 -5.09 -4.72
N ASN A 86 12.00 -4.32 -5.07
CA ASN A 86 12.23 -3.84 -6.44
C ASN A 86 13.30 -4.62 -7.22
N LYS A 87 13.74 -5.79 -6.73
CA LYS A 87 14.72 -6.62 -7.44
C LYS A 87 14.03 -7.54 -8.45
N ALA A 88 14.73 -7.86 -9.54
CA ALA A 88 14.19 -8.71 -10.61
C ALA A 88 13.68 -10.07 -10.12
N PHE A 89 14.37 -10.72 -9.16
CA PHE A 89 13.89 -11.98 -8.58
C PHE A 89 12.67 -11.82 -7.66
N GLN A 90 12.31 -10.59 -7.27
CA GLN A 90 11.14 -10.27 -6.45
C GLN A 90 9.93 -9.83 -7.28
N ARG A 91 10.12 -9.42 -8.54
CA ARG A 91 9.04 -9.00 -9.45
C ARG A 91 9.15 -9.70 -10.80
N GLY A 92 8.24 -10.63 -11.09
CA GLY A 92 8.34 -11.57 -12.21
C GLY A 92 8.34 -10.91 -13.59
N ASP A 93 7.59 -9.82 -13.74
CA ASP A 93 7.52 -9.00 -14.96
C ASP A 93 8.03 -7.56 -14.72
N GLY A 94 8.75 -7.35 -13.62
CA GLY A 94 9.21 -6.03 -13.19
C GLY A 94 8.17 -5.20 -12.44
N VAL A 95 6.88 -5.55 -12.42
CA VAL A 95 5.85 -4.85 -11.61
C VAL A 95 5.15 -5.78 -10.62
N HIS A 96 4.68 -6.94 -11.04
CA HIS A 96 4.00 -7.90 -10.16
C HIS A 96 4.99 -8.77 -9.42
N PHE A 97 4.69 -9.10 -8.16
CA PHE A 97 5.56 -9.95 -7.35
C PHE A 97 5.76 -11.32 -7.98
N SER A 98 7.01 -11.80 -7.96
CA SER A 98 7.32 -13.21 -8.15
C SER A 98 6.86 -14.03 -6.95
N GLU A 99 7.01 -15.35 -7.00
CA GLU A 99 6.84 -16.22 -5.82
C GLU A 99 7.65 -15.69 -4.62
N LYS A 100 8.93 -15.34 -4.82
CA LYS A 100 9.78 -14.83 -3.74
C LYS A 100 9.33 -13.47 -3.20
N GLY A 101 8.83 -12.62 -4.09
CA GLY A 101 8.21 -11.34 -3.71
C GLY A 101 6.98 -11.57 -2.84
N GLN A 102 6.10 -12.50 -3.22
CA GLN A 102 4.88 -12.82 -2.47
C GLN A 102 5.18 -13.44 -1.10
N GLU A 103 6.18 -14.30 -0.96
CA GLU A 103 6.62 -14.80 0.35
C GLU A 103 7.04 -13.66 1.29
N THR A 104 7.82 -12.71 0.76
CA THR A 104 8.31 -11.57 1.54
C THR A 104 7.16 -10.63 1.90
N HIS A 105 6.25 -10.38 0.96
CA HIS A 105 5.03 -9.60 1.15
C HIS A 105 4.13 -10.22 2.24
N ALA A 106 3.90 -11.53 2.19
CA ALA A 106 3.13 -12.27 3.18
C ALA A 106 3.77 -12.21 4.58
N ALA A 107 5.10 -12.35 4.68
CA ALA A 107 5.82 -12.21 5.95
C ALA A 107 5.68 -10.78 6.53
N GLY A 108 5.71 -9.76 5.68
CA GLY A 108 5.47 -8.37 6.05
C GLY A 108 4.07 -8.14 6.61
N TRP A 109 3.04 -8.68 5.93
CA TRP A 109 1.67 -8.63 6.45
C TRP A 109 1.51 -9.38 7.76
N LEU A 110 2.07 -10.59 7.90
CA LEU A 110 2.00 -11.35 9.14
C LEU A 110 2.54 -10.53 10.32
N LYS A 111 3.66 -9.82 10.14
CA LYS A 111 4.22 -8.91 11.15
C LYS A 111 3.26 -7.78 11.50
N ALA A 112 2.67 -7.12 10.49
CA ALA A 112 1.73 -6.01 10.70
C ALA A 112 0.44 -6.48 11.40
N ILE A 113 -0.13 -7.61 10.97
CA ILE A 113 -1.37 -8.17 11.53
C ILE A 113 -1.17 -8.56 13.00
N LYS A 114 -0.06 -9.24 13.34
CA LYS A 114 0.23 -9.63 14.74
C LYS A 114 0.25 -8.47 15.72
N LYS A 115 0.52 -7.25 15.26
CA LYS A 115 0.58 -6.04 16.09
C LYS A 115 -0.77 -5.30 16.19
N ASN A 116 -1.61 -5.39 15.16
CA ASN A 116 -2.73 -4.46 14.98
C ASN A 116 -4.11 -5.14 14.86
N CYS A 117 -4.16 -6.46 14.73
CA CYS A 117 -5.38 -7.20 14.40
C CYS A 117 -5.85 -8.18 15.47
N PHE A 118 -4.96 -8.51 16.40
CA PHE A 118 -5.18 -9.39 17.54
C PHE A 118 -4.76 -8.61 18.79
#